data_AF-A0A093Y532-F1
#
_entry.id   AF-A0A093Y532-F1
#
_cell.length_a   1.000
_cell.length_b   1.000
_cell.length_c   1.000
_cell.angle_alpha   90.00
_cell.angle_beta   90.00
_cell.angle_gamma   90.00
#
_symmetry.space_group_name_H-M   'P 1'
#
loop_
_entity.id
_entity.type
_entity.pdbx_description
1 polymer ?
#
loop_
_entity_poly.entity_id
_entity_poly.type
_entity_poly.pdbx_seq_one_letter_code
_entity_poly.pdbx_strand_id
1 'polypeptide(L)'
;MASESVTPSGSMDNEKLMAKFDALVARGIVFYSPPAINRMKDKDFQFEFRTSQTLQAKPQLGQPLPVANGKKTFGPGSDMALVHPDLVLANINDTHLLVANLYCVFRPQLMLLTKDSYRRQHESLSAEDLAAAEAFLVAIHKPFYVMFNCSAMAGASREHNTCIYYHVMMKMSPVVFLRLRRN
;
A
#
# COMPACT_ATOMS: atom_id res chain seq x y z
N MET A 1 5.27 36.78 18.66
CA MET A 1 5.02 36.54 17.23
C MET A 1 4.62 35.08 17.10
N ALA A 2 3.35 34.82 16.87
CA ALA A 2 2.85 33.47 16.64
C ALA A 2 3.18 33.10 15.19
N SER A 3 4.01 32.08 15.01
CA SER A 3 4.27 31.49 13.69
C SER A 3 3.00 30.77 13.23
N GLU A 4 2.42 31.25 12.13
CA GLU A 4 1.31 30.59 11.45
C GLU A 4 1.75 29.18 11.05
N SER A 5 1.07 28.18 11.59
CA SER A 5 1.15 26.80 11.12
C SER A 5 0.47 26.73 9.75
N VAL A 6 1.26 26.79 8.69
CA VAL A 6 0.81 26.48 7.33
C VAL A 6 0.39 25.01 7.31
N THR A 7 -0.91 24.75 7.29
CA THR A 7 -1.48 23.43 7.01
C THR A 7 -1.33 23.14 5.53
N PRO A 8 -0.84 21.96 5.09
CA PRO A 8 -0.76 21.65 3.67
C PRO A 8 -2.16 21.59 3.07
N SER A 9 -2.40 22.47 2.11
CA SER A 9 -3.63 22.59 1.33
C SER A 9 -3.78 21.42 0.37
N GLY A 10 -4.76 20.55 0.62
CA GLY A 10 -5.21 19.56 -0.36
C GLY A 10 -5.86 18.35 0.30
N SER A 11 -7.16 18.43 0.58
CA SER A 11 -7.94 17.24 0.94
C SER A 11 -7.91 16.25 -0.22
N MET A 12 -7.50 15.00 0.03
CA MET A 12 -7.58 13.94 -0.95
C MET A 12 -9.01 13.42 -0.98
N ASP A 13 -9.63 13.52 -2.16
CA ASP A 13 -10.99 13.07 -2.36
C ASP A 13 -11.06 11.54 -2.33
N ASN A 14 -11.51 11.00 -1.19
CA ASN A 14 -11.66 9.57 -0.98
C ASN A 14 -12.63 8.93 -1.98
N GLU A 15 -13.72 9.61 -2.36
CA GLU A 15 -14.68 9.05 -3.32
C GLU A 15 -14.04 8.88 -4.69
N LYS A 16 -13.26 9.87 -5.15
CA LYS A 16 -12.46 9.75 -6.38
C LYS A 16 -11.39 8.66 -6.28
N LEU A 17 -10.73 8.53 -5.13
CA LEU A 17 -9.74 7.46 -4.91
C LEU A 17 -10.38 6.07 -5.03
N MET A 18 -11.54 5.88 -4.40
CA MET A 18 -12.32 4.64 -4.49
C MET A 18 -12.78 4.37 -5.91
N ALA A 19 -13.33 5.36 -6.61
CA ALA A 19 -13.80 5.23 -7.99
C ALA A 19 -12.66 4.87 -8.95
N LYS A 20 -11.48 5.47 -8.80
CA LYS A 20 -10.28 5.09 -9.56
C LYS A 20 -9.88 3.64 -9.30
N PHE A 21 -9.87 3.23 -8.04
CA PHE A 21 -9.57 1.84 -7.66
C PHE A 21 -10.57 0.86 -8.28
N ASP A 22 -11.88 1.16 -8.20
CA ASP A 22 -12.93 0.32 -8.77
C ASP A 22 -12.82 0.19 -10.29
N ALA A 23 -12.46 1.29 -10.97
CA ALA A 23 -12.24 1.26 -12.41
C ALA A 23 -11.08 0.33 -12.79
N LEU A 24 -10.01 0.28 -11.99
CA LEU A 24 -8.91 -0.66 -12.18
C LEU A 24 -9.35 -2.12 -11.98
N VAL A 25 -10.22 -2.38 -11.01
CA VAL A 25 -10.80 -3.71 -10.76
C VAL A 25 -11.72 -4.12 -11.90
N ALA A 26 -12.63 -3.24 -12.33
CA ALA A 26 -13.57 -3.49 -13.42
C ALA A 26 -12.87 -3.80 -14.75
N ARG A 27 -11.69 -3.23 -14.97
CA ARG A 27 -10.84 -3.48 -16.15
C ARG A 27 -9.95 -4.70 -16.02
N GLY A 28 -9.96 -5.41 -14.89
CA GLY A 28 -9.10 -6.56 -14.63
C GLY A 28 -7.62 -6.22 -14.47
N ILE A 29 -7.28 -4.95 -14.21
CA ILE A 29 -5.91 -4.51 -13.96
C ILE A 29 -5.50 -4.81 -12.52
N VAL A 30 -6.42 -4.56 -11.57
CA VAL A 30 -6.27 -4.91 -10.16
C VAL A 30 -7.16 -6.13 -9.86
N PHE A 31 -6.56 -7.16 -9.27
CA PHE A 31 -7.25 -8.36 -8.83
C PHE A 31 -7.81 -8.15 -7.42
N TYR A 32 -9.11 -7.89 -7.36
CA TYR A 32 -9.85 -7.75 -6.11
C TYR A 32 -11.21 -8.46 -6.21
N SER A 33 -11.58 -9.15 -5.14
CA SER A 33 -12.93 -9.64 -4.88
C SER A 33 -13.22 -9.46 -3.39
N PRO A 34 -14.47 -9.18 -3.00
CA PRO A 34 -14.83 -9.14 -1.59
C PRO A 34 -14.39 -10.43 -0.85
N PRO A 35 -13.57 -10.33 0.21
CA PRO A 35 -13.15 -11.51 0.96
C PRO A 35 -14.26 -12.00 1.87
N ALA A 36 -14.23 -13.29 2.23
CA ALA A 36 -15.00 -13.79 3.36
C ALA A 36 -14.35 -13.27 4.66
N ILE A 37 -15.14 -12.67 5.54
CA ILE A 37 -14.67 -12.07 6.80
C ILE A 37 -15.16 -12.91 7.98
N ASN A 38 -14.23 -13.43 8.78
CA ASN A 38 -14.52 -14.13 10.02
C ASN A 38 -13.90 -13.36 11.18
N ARG A 39 -14.73 -12.95 12.14
CA ARG A 39 -14.28 -12.22 13.33
C ARG A 39 -14.29 -13.14 14.54
N MET A 40 -13.21 -13.11 15.31
CA MET A 40 -13.04 -13.90 16.51
C MET A 40 -12.58 -13.00 17.65
N LYS A 41 -13.00 -13.31 18.86
CA LYS A 41 -12.52 -12.66 20.08
C LYS A 41 -11.87 -13.71 20.97
N ASP A 42 -10.62 -13.48 21.36
CA ASP A 42 -9.95 -14.24 22.40
C ASP A 42 -9.56 -13.26 23.51
N LYS A 43 -10.22 -13.38 24.67
CA LYS A 43 -10.13 -12.41 25.78
C LYS A 43 -10.40 -10.99 25.29
N ASP A 44 -9.45 -10.06 25.48
CA ASP A 44 -9.59 -8.66 25.08
C ASP A 44 -9.08 -8.37 23.67
N PHE A 45 -8.63 -9.40 22.93
CA PHE A 45 -8.15 -9.26 21.57
C PHE A 45 -9.21 -9.65 20.55
N GLN A 46 -9.42 -8.75 19.59
CA GLN A 46 -10.27 -9.00 18.43
C GLN A 46 -9.40 -9.34 17.21
N PHE A 47 -9.72 -10.45 16.57
CA PHE A 47 -9.10 -10.92 15.36
C PHE A 47 -10.10 -10.82 14.20
N GLU A 48 -9.60 -10.39 13.05
CA GLU A 48 -10.34 -10.44 11.79
C GLU A 48 -9.55 -11.27 10.78
N PHE A 49 -10.11 -12.41 10.39
CA PHE A 49 -9.58 -13.26 9.33
C PHE A 49 -10.29 -12.92 8.04
N ARG A 50 -9.51 -12.67 6.98
CA ARG A 50 -10.01 -12.40 5.64
C ARG A 50 -9.53 -13.48 4.70
N THR A 51 -10.46 -14.22 4.13
CA THR A 51 -10.17 -15.25 3.12
C THR A 51 -10.47 -14.67 1.74
N SER A 52 -9.44 -14.49 0.92
CA SER A 52 -9.57 -13.99 -0.45
C SER A 52 -9.06 -15.01 -1.46
N GLN A 53 -9.87 -15.28 -2.48
CA GLN A 53 -9.48 -16.14 -3.60
C GLN A 53 -8.53 -15.42 -4.57
N THR A 54 -8.49 -14.08 -4.56
CA THR A 54 -7.61 -13.28 -5.44
C THR A 54 -6.12 -13.57 -5.24
N LEU A 55 -5.74 -14.04 -4.05
CA LEU A 55 -4.36 -14.43 -3.76
C LEU A 55 -3.91 -15.67 -4.54
N GLN A 56 -4.83 -16.49 -5.06
CA GLN A 56 -4.48 -17.61 -5.94
C GLN A 56 -3.96 -17.15 -7.31
N ALA A 57 -4.39 -15.97 -7.77
CA ALA A 57 -3.87 -15.35 -9.00
C ALA A 57 -2.49 -14.71 -8.82
N LYS A 58 -1.99 -14.61 -7.57
CA LYS A 58 -0.67 -14.07 -7.30
C LYS A 58 0.40 -15.08 -7.76
N PRO A 59 1.39 -14.64 -8.56
CA PRO A 59 2.52 -15.49 -8.95
C PRO A 59 3.21 -16.05 -7.71
N GLN A 60 3.42 -17.37 -7.71
CA GLN A 60 4.16 -18.06 -6.67
C GLN A 60 5.68 -17.83 -6.87
N LEU A 61 6.45 -18.06 -5.81
CA LEU A 61 7.91 -17.92 -5.86
C LEU A 61 8.49 -18.75 -7.03
N GLY A 62 9.29 -18.11 -7.88
CA GLY A 62 9.89 -18.73 -9.07
C GLY A 62 9.05 -18.63 -10.35
N GLN A 63 7.81 -18.13 -10.28
CA GLN A 63 7.06 -17.81 -11.50
C GLN A 63 7.45 -16.45 -12.08
N PRO A 64 7.41 -16.29 -13.41
CA PRO A 64 7.65 -15.00 -14.06
C PRO A 64 6.70 -13.94 -13.51
N LEU A 65 7.25 -12.82 -13.05
CA LEU A 65 6.43 -11.65 -12.72
C LEU A 65 5.82 -11.08 -14.01
N PRO A 66 4.65 -10.41 -13.91
CA PRO A 66 4.08 -9.67 -15.02
C PRO A 66 5.13 -8.75 -15.64
N VAL A 67 5.45 -8.99 -16.91
CA VAL A 67 6.48 -8.25 -17.62
C VAL A 67 5.84 -6.95 -18.12
N ALA A 68 6.46 -5.81 -17.83
CA ALA A 68 5.98 -4.51 -18.30
C ALA A 68 5.87 -4.48 -19.83
N ASN A 69 4.83 -3.82 -20.35
CA ASN A 69 4.80 -3.41 -21.75
C ASN A 69 5.94 -2.39 -21.98
N GLY A 70 7.07 -2.88 -22.49
CA GLY A 70 8.28 -2.10 -22.77
C GLY A 70 8.99 -1.60 -21.51
N LYS A 71 9.62 -2.48 -20.72
CA LYS A 71 10.59 -2.19 -19.64
C LYS A 71 10.25 -1.05 -18.63
N LYS A 72 9.03 -0.51 -18.61
CA LYS A 72 8.66 0.58 -17.70
C LYS A 72 8.47 0.03 -16.29
N THR A 73 9.08 0.68 -15.33
CA THR A 73 8.97 0.38 -13.89
C THR A 73 8.44 1.60 -13.15
N PHE A 74 8.10 1.45 -11.87
CA PHE A 74 7.54 2.56 -11.07
C PHE A 74 8.54 3.71 -10.81
N GLY A 75 9.83 3.50 -11.10
CA GLY A 75 10.90 4.46 -10.90
C GLY A 75 12.22 3.94 -11.46
N PRO A 76 13.22 4.79 -11.69
CA PRO A 76 14.47 4.39 -12.33
C PRO A 76 15.26 3.31 -11.56
N GLY A 77 15.17 3.29 -10.22
CA GLY A 77 15.73 2.22 -9.39
C GLY A 77 14.82 1.01 -9.20
N SER A 78 13.56 1.09 -9.66
CA SER A 78 12.52 0.09 -9.43
C SER A 78 12.70 -1.13 -10.30
N ASP A 79 12.59 -2.31 -9.72
CA ASP A 79 12.46 -3.58 -10.44
C ASP A 79 11.00 -4.04 -10.58
N MET A 80 10.04 -3.24 -10.08
CA MET A 80 8.62 -3.53 -10.20
C MET A 80 8.10 -3.00 -11.53
N ALA A 81 7.61 -3.91 -12.36
CA ALA A 81 6.96 -3.59 -13.62
C ALA A 81 5.74 -2.69 -13.40
N LEU A 82 5.73 -1.53 -14.07
CA LEU A 82 4.53 -0.71 -14.20
C LEU A 82 3.69 -1.29 -15.33
N VAL A 83 2.84 -2.28 -15.00
CA VAL A 83 2.03 -2.99 -15.99
C VAL A 83 0.93 -2.12 -16.60
N HIS A 84 0.51 -1.07 -15.89
CA HIS A 84 -0.45 -0.10 -16.38
C HIS A 84 -0.22 1.28 -15.72
N PRO A 85 -0.18 2.40 -16.46
CA PRO A 85 0.08 3.73 -15.90
C PRO A 85 -0.94 4.17 -14.84
N ASP A 86 -2.22 3.85 -15.03
CA ASP A 86 -3.30 4.18 -14.08
C ASP A 86 -3.16 3.51 -12.69
N LEU A 87 -2.20 2.59 -12.51
CA LEU A 87 -1.87 2.08 -11.18
C LEU A 87 -1.33 3.18 -10.26
N VAL A 88 -0.74 4.25 -10.81
CA VAL A 88 -0.30 5.43 -10.05
C VAL A 88 -1.50 6.35 -9.84
N LEU A 89 -1.99 6.42 -8.61
CA LEU A 89 -3.20 7.15 -8.24
C LEU A 89 -2.92 8.62 -7.91
N ALA A 90 -1.74 8.90 -7.33
CA ALA A 90 -1.29 10.24 -6.96
C ALA A 90 0.24 10.31 -6.77
N ASN A 91 0.80 11.52 -6.81
CA ASN A 91 2.12 11.83 -6.25
C ASN A 91 1.93 12.44 -4.86
N ILE A 92 2.79 12.07 -3.91
CA ILE A 92 2.77 12.60 -2.54
C ILE A 92 4.12 13.29 -2.29
N ASN A 93 4.07 14.58 -1.97
CA ASN A 93 5.23 15.44 -1.69
C ASN A 93 6.33 15.41 -2.76
N ASP A 94 5.98 15.11 -4.01
CA ASP A 94 6.87 14.89 -5.17
C ASP A 94 7.95 13.79 -5.02
N THR A 95 8.08 13.19 -3.84
CA THR A 95 9.05 12.14 -3.51
C THR A 95 8.45 10.74 -3.60
N HIS A 96 7.13 10.60 -3.44
CA HIS A 96 6.45 9.30 -3.39
C HIS A 96 5.31 9.17 -4.39
N LEU A 97 5.05 7.93 -4.80
CA LEU A 97 3.92 7.51 -5.62
C LEU A 97 2.92 6.74 -4.75
N LEU A 98 1.66 7.15 -4.77
CA LEU A 98 0.55 6.37 -4.24
C LEU A 98 0.03 5.44 -5.34
N VAL A 99 0.10 4.13 -5.11
CA VAL A 99 -0.11 3.09 -6.13
C VAL A 99 -1.14 2.08 -5.66
N ALA A 100 -1.99 1.57 -6.57
CA ALA A 100 -2.88 0.44 -6.26
C ALA A 100 -2.09 -0.87 -6.20
N ASN A 101 -2.30 -1.69 -5.16
CA ASN A 101 -1.73 -3.03 -5.12
C ASN A 101 -2.42 -3.92 -6.17
N LEU A 102 -1.67 -4.73 -6.92
CA LEU A 102 -2.25 -5.61 -7.94
C LEU A 102 -3.12 -6.72 -7.36
N TYR A 103 -2.73 -7.30 -6.22
CA TYR A 103 -3.42 -8.45 -5.62
C TYR A 103 -3.97 -8.04 -4.25
N CYS A 104 -5.20 -7.54 -4.26
CA CYS A 104 -5.81 -6.91 -3.10
C CYS A 104 -6.65 -7.90 -2.28
N VAL A 105 -6.58 -7.72 -0.97
CA VAL A 105 -7.56 -8.25 0.00
C VAL A 105 -8.46 -7.12 0.54
N PHE A 106 -7.96 -5.87 0.52
CA PHE A 106 -8.68 -4.68 0.96
C PHE A 106 -9.12 -3.83 -0.23
N ARG A 107 -10.26 -3.14 -0.08
CA ARG A 107 -10.74 -2.13 -1.03
C ARG A 107 -10.73 -0.76 -0.36
N PRO A 108 -9.78 0.13 -0.71
CA PRO A 108 -8.60 -0.10 -1.53
C PRO A 108 -7.44 -0.67 -0.68
N GLN A 109 -6.52 -1.38 -1.32
CA GLN A 109 -5.20 -1.71 -0.77
C GLN A 109 -4.16 -0.98 -1.60
N LEU A 110 -3.41 -0.09 -0.95
CA LEU A 110 -2.51 0.85 -1.61
C LEU A 110 -1.07 0.62 -1.18
N MET A 111 -0.16 1.08 -2.01
CA MET A 111 1.28 1.11 -1.77
C MET A 111 1.78 2.54 -1.90
N LEU A 112 2.66 2.96 -1.00
CA LEU A 112 3.36 4.24 -1.11
C LEU A 112 4.82 3.94 -1.44
N LEU A 113 5.26 4.27 -2.65
CA LEU A 113 6.58 3.94 -3.20
C LEU A 113 7.45 5.18 -3.30
N THR A 114 8.76 5.10 -3.01
CA THR A 114 9.68 6.19 -3.39
C THR A 114 9.75 6.28 -4.93
N LYS A 115 9.65 7.50 -5.45
CA LYS A 115 9.58 7.78 -6.89
C LYS A 115 10.87 7.40 -7.61
N ASP A 116 12.01 7.53 -6.93
CA ASP A 116 13.32 7.12 -7.45
C ASP A 116 13.52 5.59 -7.37
N SER A 117 12.92 4.95 -6.38
CA SER A 117 13.02 3.53 -6.06
C SER A 117 14.44 2.99 -5.83
N TYR A 118 15.40 3.83 -5.42
CA TYR A 118 16.77 3.35 -5.16
C TYR A 118 16.94 2.69 -3.79
N ARG A 119 16.09 3.05 -2.83
CA ARG A 119 16.14 2.50 -1.46
C ARG A 119 15.45 1.15 -1.39
N ARG A 120 15.98 0.24 -0.57
CA ARG A 120 15.53 -1.14 -0.41
C ARG A 120 14.62 -1.28 0.80
N GLN A 121 13.72 -2.25 0.73
CA GLN A 121 12.72 -2.51 1.78
C GLN A 121 13.33 -2.92 3.14
N HIS A 122 14.57 -3.39 3.17
CA HIS A 122 15.29 -3.71 4.42
C HIS A 122 15.99 -2.50 5.04
N GLU A 123 16.02 -1.35 4.35
CA GLU A 123 16.54 -0.11 4.90
C GLU A 123 15.52 0.56 5.83
N SER A 124 16.02 1.36 6.78
CA SER A 124 15.19 2.14 7.69
C SER A 124 14.40 3.23 6.95
N LEU A 125 13.23 3.57 7.48
CA LEU A 125 12.47 4.73 7.00
C LEU A 125 13.25 6.03 7.26
N SER A 126 13.18 6.94 6.31
CA SER A 126 13.65 8.33 6.42
C SER A 126 12.52 9.24 6.92
N ALA A 127 12.89 10.48 7.24
CA ALA A 127 11.94 11.53 7.56
C ALA A 127 10.97 11.81 6.38
N GLU A 128 11.45 11.72 5.14
CA GLU A 128 10.61 11.93 3.94
C GLU A 128 9.55 10.85 3.80
N ASP A 129 9.90 9.59 4.10
CA ASP A 129 8.96 8.48 4.00
C ASP A 129 7.82 8.63 5.04
N LEU A 130 8.16 9.04 6.27
CA LEU A 130 7.19 9.35 7.32
C LEU A 130 6.33 10.57 6.97
N ALA A 131 6.93 11.64 6.44
CA ALA A 131 6.22 12.84 6.02
C ALA A 131 5.23 12.55 4.88
N ALA A 132 5.57 11.65 3.95
CA ALA A 132 4.66 11.24 2.88
C ALA A 132 3.48 10.40 3.42
N ALA A 133 3.75 9.46 4.34
CA ALA A 133 2.70 8.68 5.00
C ALA A 133 1.74 9.57 5.80
N GLU A 134 2.27 10.52 6.56
CA GLU A 134 1.50 11.51 7.30
C GLU A 134 0.67 12.39 6.36
N ALA A 135 1.27 12.95 5.31
CA ALA A 135 0.57 13.78 4.33
C ALA A 135 -0.63 13.05 3.72
N PHE A 136 -0.50 11.76 3.38
CA PHE A 136 -1.61 10.95 2.91
C PHE A 136 -2.70 10.78 3.98
N LEU A 137 -2.32 10.39 5.21
CA LEU A 137 -3.28 10.13 6.30
C LEU A 137 -4.06 11.39 6.69
N VAL A 138 -3.39 12.54 6.73
CA VAL A 138 -4.01 13.84 7.00
C VAL A 138 -4.96 14.19 5.86
N ALA A 139 -4.52 14.07 4.60
CA ALA A 139 -5.33 14.49 3.45
C ALA A 139 -6.58 13.63 3.21
N ILE A 140 -6.52 12.32 3.46
CA ILE A 140 -7.64 11.40 3.11
C ILE A 140 -8.81 11.48 4.09
N HIS A 141 -8.59 11.96 5.33
CA HIS A 141 -9.61 12.09 6.39
C HIS A 141 -10.51 10.86 6.59
N LYS A 142 -9.97 9.67 6.35
CA LYS A 142 -10.62 8.37 6.51
C LYS A 142 -9.72 7.45 7.33
N PRO A 143 -10.29 6.41 7.97
CA PRO A 143 -9.52 5.52 8.84
C PRO A 143 -8.64 4.60 8.00
N PHE A 144 -7.52 5.12 7.49
CA PHE A 144 -6.43 4.34 6.94
C PHE A 144 -5.40 4.08 8.03
N TYR A 145 -4.66 2.99 7.88
CA TYR A 145 -3.41 2.80 8.59
C TYR A 145 -2.31 2.51 7.58
N VAL A 146 -1.08 2.78 8.00
CA VAL A 146 0.13 2.57 7.22
C VAL A 146 0.97 1.53 7.98
N MET A 147 1.38 0.46 7.30
CA MET A 147 2.31 -0.52 7.84
C MET A 147 3.58 -0.59 6.98
N PHE A 148 4.72 -0.76 7.62
CA PHE A 148 6.00 -1.02 6.97
C PHE A 148 6.55 -2.38 7.41
N ASN A 149 6.70 -3.28 6.45
CA ASN A 149 7.30 -4.59 6.67
C ASN A 149 8.78 -4.50 6.30
N CYS A 150 9.64 -4.28 7.30
CA CYS A 150 11.09 -4.24 7.12
C CYS A 150 11.69 -5.64 7.24
N SER A 151 12.29 -6.16 6.17
CA SER A 151 12.90 -7.50 6.03
C SER A 151 11.96 -8.69 5.75
N ALA A 152 12.57 -9.76 5.23
CA ALA A 152 12.02 -11.10 5.05
C ALA A 152 11.18 -11.58 6.25
N MET A 153 11.76 -11.51 7.44
CA MET A 153 11.14 -11.98 8.69
C MET A 153 9.92 -11.14 9.10
N ALA A 154 9.78 -9.92 8.59
CA ALA A 154 8.61 -9.08 8.81
C ALA A 154 7.49 -9.32 7.79
N GLY A 155 7.62 -10.33 6.93
CA GLY A 155 6.65 -10.60 5.86
C GLY A 155 6.82 -9.64 4.68
N ALA A 156 8.04 -9.18 4.41
CA ALA A 156 8.34 -8.56 3.13
C ALA A 156 8.14 -9.60 2.03
N SER A 157 7.27 -9.30 1.06
CA SER A 157 6.93 -10.26 0.01
C SER A 157 8.05 -10.46 -1.03
N ARG A 158 9.15 -9.72 -0.91
CA ARG A 158 10.27 -9.72 -1.85
C ARG A 158 11.59 -9.63 -1.07
N GLU A 159 12.41 -10.66 -1.21
CA GLU A 159 13.72 -10.80 -0.56
C GLU A 159 14.82 -9.93 -1.22
N HIS A 160 14.69 -9.66 -2.52
CA HIS A 160 15.86 -9.47 -3.39
C HIS A 160 15.94 -8.16 -4.17
N ASN A 161 15.11 -7.14 -3.87
CA ASN A 161 14.99 -5.76 -4.44
C ASN A 161 13.47 -5.47 -4.61
N THR A 162 12.83 -4.35 -4.23
CA THR A 162 13.14 -2.90 -4.28
C THR A 162 12.07 -2.09 -3.53
N CYS A 163 12.37 -0.81 -3.25
CA CYS A 163 11.50 0.30 -2.83
C CYS A 163 10.94 0.15 -1.41
N ILE A 164 11.13 1.18 -0.57
CA ILE A 164 10.38 1.28 0.67
C ILE A 164 8.91 1.41 0.25
N TYR A 165 8.13 0.38 0.53
CA TYR A 165 6.70 0.43 0.31
C TYR A 165 5.92 0.17 1.58
N TYR A 166 4.92 1.00 1.75
CA TYR A 166 3.96 0.86 2.82
C TYR A 166 2.77 0.08 2.32
N HIS A 167 2.19 -0.77 3.15
CA HIS A 167 0.81 -1.15 2.96
C HIS A 167 -0.06 -0.07 3.58
N VAL A 168 -0.79 0.64 2.75
CA VAL A 168 -1.81 1.57 3.20
C VAL A 168 -3.15 0.89 3.01
N MET A 169 -3.79 0.57 4.12
CA MET A 169 -5.03 -0.22 4.13
C MET A 169 -6.13 0.59 4.77
N MET A 170 -7.30 0.59 4.12
CA MET A 170 -8.50 1.16 4.71
C MET A 170 -9.01 0.23 5.82
N LYS A 171 -9.17 0.78 7.02
CA LYS A 171 -9.81 0.12 8.14
C LYS A 171 -11.33 0.24 7.96
N MET A 172 -11.99 -0.89 7.76
CA MET A 172 -13.43 -0.98 7.97
C MET A 172 -13.67 -1.47 9.40
N SER A 173 -14.16 -0.57 10.26
CA SER A 173 -14.57 -0.81 11.66
C SER A 173 -13.43 -0.96 12.69
N PRO A 174 -13.66 -0.64 13.99
CA PRO A 174 -12.59 -0.53 15.00
C PRO A 174 -12.05 -1.90 15.41
N VAL A 175 -11.05 -2.40 14.68
CA VAL A 175 -10.18 -3.51 15.13
C VAL A 175 -8.77 -2.94 15.33
N VAL A 176 -8.23 -3.09 16.54
CA VAL A 176 -6.87 -2.67 16.91
C VAL A 176 -5.90 -3.71 16.35
N PHE A 177 -5.01 -3.32 15.44
CA PHE A 177 -3.90 -4.17 14.99
C PHE A 177 -2.63 -3.76 15.76
N LEU A 178 -2.13 -4.66 16.61
CA LEU A 178 -0.80 -4.57 17.19
C LEU A 178 -0.01 -5.83 16.83
N ARG A 179 1.19 -5.65 16.28
CA ARG A 179 2.13 -6.71 15.94
C ARG A 179 2.68 -7.32 17.23
N LEU A 180 2.42 -8.61 17.46
CA LEU A 180 3.00 -9.36 18.58
C LEU A 180 4.49 -9.63 18.32
N ARG A 181 5.37 -9.14 19.21
CA ARG A 181 6.66 -9.77 19.49
C ARG A 181 6.43 -10.85 20.54
N ARG A 182 6.88 -12.08 20.29
CA ARG A 182 7.15 -13.04 21.37
C ARG A 182 8.58 -12.80 21.86
N ASN A 183 8.74 -12.73 23.18
CA ASN A 183 9.99 -13.10 23.85
C ASN A 183 10.06 -14.63 23.92
#